data_AF-A0A947G9U7-F1
#
_entry.id   AF-A0A947G9U7-F1
#
_cell.length_a   1.000
_cell.length_b   1.000
_cell.length_c   1.000
_cell.angle_alpha   90.00
_cell.angle_beta   90.00
_cell.angle_gamma   90.00
#
_symmetry.space_group_name_H-M   'P 1'
#
loop_
_entity.id
_entity.type
_entity.pdbx_description
1 polymer ?
#
loop_
_entity_poly.entity_id
_entity_poly.type
_entity_poly.pdbx_seq_one_letter_code
_entity_poly.pdbx_strand_id
1 'polypeptide(L)'
;SGPLDPRARAGKNAPSQLCGDPIVSKEKRRALRLLLNTPALVEAIPMPKVELHDNLKQVYQRVSPNEDKVGERIALNLRDLSTNGAFLAGDPLPLLSRVACSFDLEGFGRIEALGWVLWRRTDACTVPRSDGSEAELPQGFGVLFEAIPLDARLAIHRLVSNASEGKN
;
A
#
# COMPACT_ATOMS: atom_id res chain seq x y z
N SER A 1 54.12 -13.97 42.07
CA SER A 1 53.97 -12.69 42.79
C SER A 1 53.26 -11.71 41.89
N GLY A 2 52.00 -11.40 42.19
CA GLY A 2 51.10 -10.53 41.41
C GLY A 2 49.68 -10.77 41.89
N PRO A 3 49.01 -9.82 42.57
CA PRO A 3 47.91 -10.12 43.49
C PRO A 3 46.52 -10.12 42.84
N LEU A 4 45.63 -10.90 43.47
CA LEU A 4 44.20 -10.92 43.30
C LEU A 4 43.53 -9.64 43.84
N ASP A 5 42.56 -9.16 43.05
CA ASP A 5 41.25 -8.58 43.40
C ASP A 5 41.14 -7.54 44.53
N PRO A 6 40.64 -6.34 44.19
CA PRO A 6 39.89 -5.52 45.12
C PRO A 6 38.44 -5.27 44.64
N ARG A 7 37.51 -5.98 45.29
CA ARG A 7 36.29 -5.39 45.88
C ARG A 7 35.31 -4.75 44.91
N ALA A 8 34.31 -5.56 44.56
CA ALA A 8 32.92 -5.37 44.96
C ALA A 8 32.44 -3.91 45.09
N ARG A 9 31.78 -3.40 44.04
CA ARG A 9 30.60 -2.55 44.19
C ARG A 9 29.53 -3.00 43.20
N ALA A 10 28.58 -3.79 43.72
CA ALA A 10 27.32 -4.09 43.06
C ALA A 10 26.55 -2.78 42.82
N GLY A 11 26.53 -2.34 41.56
CA GLY A 11 25.60 -1.32 41.10
C GLY A 11 24.18 -1.88 41.12
N LYS A 12 23.29 -1.19 41.83
CA LYS A 12 21.85 -1.48 41.88
C LYS A 12 21.26 -1.39 40.48
N ASN A 13 20.95 -2.53 39.86
CA ASN A 13 20.04 -2.59 38.72
C ASN A 13 18.61 -2.42 39.25
N ALA A 14 18.09 -1.20 39.17
CA ALA A 14 16.65 -0.95 39.20
C ALA A 14 16.21 -0.68 37.76
N PRO A 15 15.09 -1.27 37.30
CA PRO A 15 14.70 -1.26 35.89
C PRO A 15 14.38 0.17 35.46
N SER A 16 15.03 0.61 34.38
CA SER A 16 14.65 1.81 33.66
C SER A 16 13.19 1.67 33.26
N GLN A 17 12.35 2.61 33.74
CA GLN A 17 11.01 2.83 33.25
C GLN A 17 11.05 2.87 31.71
N LEU A 18 10.63 1.77 31.09
CA LEU A 18 10.14 1.77 29.72
C LEU A 18 8.78 2.46 29.78
N CYS A 19 8.80 3.79 29.95
CA CYS A 19 7.69 4.64 29.58
C CYS A 19 7.70 4.66 28.06
N GLY A 20 7.22 3.57 27.45
CA GLY A 20 6.80 3.60 26.06
C GLY A 20 5.58 4.48 26.03
N ASP A 21 5.78 5.76 25.71
CA ASP A 21 4.68 6.63 25.33
C ASP A 21 3.78 5.86 24.35
N PRO A 22 2.44 5.96 24.47
CA PRO A 22 1.57 5.33 23.50
C PRO A 22 1.99 5.85 22.12
N ILE A 23 2.25 4.93 21.19
CA ILE A 23 2.40 5.28 19.78
C ILE A 23 1.04 5.86 19.36
N VAL A 24 0.87 7.17 19.57
CA VAL A 24 -0.15 7.95 18.90
C VAL A 24 0.31 7.98 17.46
N SER A 25 -0.06 6.93 16.74
CA SER A 25 0.11 6.81 15.30
C SER A 25 -0.64 7.97 14.66
N LYS A 26 0.02 9.12 14.52
CA LYS A 26 -0.38 10.16 13.56
C LYS A 26 -0.44 9.46 12.22
N GLU A 27 -1.66 9.24 11.73
CA GLU A 27 -1.94 8.54 10.49
C GLU A 27 -1.10 9.16 9.36
N LYS A 28 -0.05 8.46 8.92
CA LYS A 28 0.95 8.99 7.97
C LYS A 28 0.44 9.03 6.52
N ARG A 29 -0.84 8.76 6.29
CA ARG A 29 -1.41 8.66 4.95
C ARG A 29 -1.77 10.05 4.45
N ARG A 30 -1.30 10.39 3.25
CA ARG A 30 -1.52 11.71 2.61
C ARG A 30 -2.92 11.88 2.00
N ALA A 31 -3.63 10.78 1.74
CA ALA A 31 -4.95 10.79 1.12
C ALA A 31 -5.93 9.92 1.92
N LEU A 32 -7.11 10.47 2.16
CA LEU A 32 -8.26 9.77 2.72
C LEU A 32 -8.70 8.64 1.77
N ARG A 33 -9.30 7.58 2.33
CA ARG A 33 -9.71 6.38 1.57
C ARG A 33 -11.18 6.05 1.79
N LEU A 34 -11.85 5.68 0.71
CA LEU A 34 -13.16 5.02 0.72
C LEU A 34 -12.97 3.53 0.93
N LEU A 35 -13.77 2.95 1.83
CA LEU A 35 -13.90 1.50 1.94
C LEU A 35 -15.03 1.06 1.03
N LEU A 36 -14.74 0.10 0.15
CA LEU A 36 -15.66 -0.38 -0.88
C LEU A 36 -15.65 -1.91 -0.88
N ASN A 37 -16.59 -2.51 -1.61
CA ASN A 37 -16.55 -3.93 -1.92
C ASN A 37 -17.07 -4.13 -3.34
N THR A 38 -16.27 -3.67 -4.31
CA THR A 38 -16.67 -3.60 -5.72
C THR A 38 -15.85 -4.58 -6.55
N PRO A 39 -16.45 -5.38 -7.44
CA PRO A 39 -15.70 -6.17 -8.40
C PRO A 39 -14.80 -5.29 -9.28
N ALA A 40 -13.58 -5.75 -9.52
CA ALA A 40 -12.61 -5.10 -10.38
C ALA A 40 -11.93 -6.13 -11.29
N LEU A 41 -11.66 -5.75 -12.53
CA LEU A 41 -10.84 -6.52 -13.45
C LEU A 41 -9.46 -5.88 -13.54
N VAL A 42 -8.41 -6.68 -13.33
CA VAL A 42 -7.03 -6.24 -13.38
C VAL A 42 -6.26 -7.05 -14.40
N GLU A 43 -5.53 -6.36 -15.27
CA GLU A 43 -4.62 -6.96 -16.25
C GLU A 43 -3.19 -6.49 -15.96
N ALA A 44 -2.24 -7.41 -15.85
CA ALA A 44 -0.84 -7.04 -15.84
C ALA A 44 -0.39 -6.69 -17.27
N ILE A 45 0.17 -5.50 -17.47
CA ILE A 45 0.50 -4.95 -18.79
C ILE A 45 2.01 -4.72 -18.92
N PRO A 46 2.57 -4.81 -20.14
CA PRO A 46 3.98 -4.56 -20.34
C PRO A 46 4.31 -3.08 -20.10
N MET A 47 5.58 -2.81 -19.77
CA MET A 47 6.10 -1.45 -19.76
C MET A 47 6.48 -1.03 -21.19
N PRO A 48 6.17 0.20 -21.62
CA PRO A 48 6.67 0.72 -22.88
C PRO A 48 8.19 0.74 -22.89
N LYS A 49 8.80 0.21 -23.96
CA LYS A 49 10.25 0.29 -24.16
C LYS A 49 10.62 1.74 -24.46
N VAL A 50 11.31 2.38 -23.52
CA VAL A 50 11.89 3.72 -23.70
C VAL A 50 13.40 3.57 -23.74
N GLU A 51 13.98 3.75 -24.92
CA GLU A 51 15.43 3.77 -25.08
C GLU A 51 15.98 5.10 -24.57
N LEU A 52 16.86 5.01 -23.57
CA LEU A 52 17.62 6.17 -23.11
C LEU A 52 18.78 6.44 -24.05
N HIS A 53 19.09 7.71 -24.29
CA HIS A 53 20.34 8.13 -24.92
C HIS A 53 21.55 7.59 -24.13
N ASP A 54 22.65 7.26 -24.79
CA ASP A 54 23.78 6.55 -24.16
C ASP A 54 24.41 7.34 -22.99
N ASN A 55 24.53 8.67 -23.12
CA ASN A 55 24.95 9.53 -22.02
C ASN A 55 24.05 9.42 -20.77
N LEU A 56 22.74 9.20 -20.96
CA LEU A 56 21.81 9.04 -19.83
C LEU A 56 21.92 7.65 -19.21
N LYS A 57 22.16 6.59 -20.00
CA LYS A 57 22.36 5.22 -19.47
C LYS A 57 23.52 5.14 -18.47
N GLN A 58 24.51 6.03 -18.59
CA GLN A 58 25.66 6.07 -17.69
C GLN A 58 25.34 6.63 -16.30
N VAL A 59 24.32 7.49 -16.19
CA VAL A 59 24.02 8.23 -14.95
C VAL A 59 22.64 7.92 -14.37
N TYR A 60 21.71 7.39 -15.18
CA TYR A 60 20.38 6.99 -14.74
C TYR A 60 20.32 5.50 -14.44
N GLN A 61 19.81 5.17 -13.27
CA GLN A 61 19.36 3.82 -12.92
C GLN A 61 17.84 3.77 -13.00
N ARG A 62 17.30 2.71 -13.62
CA ARG A 62 15.86 2.46 -13.69
C ARG A 62 15.52 1.18 -12.95
N VAL A 63 14.37 1.21 -12.27
CA VAL A 63 13.75 0.00 -11.75
C VAL A 63 13.08 -0.73 -12.92
N SER A 64 13.31 -2.04 -13.02
CA SER A 64 12.64 -2.87 -14.02
C SER A 64 11.27 -3.32 -13.48
N PRO A 65 10.21 -3.24 -14.30
CA PRO A 65 8.93 -3.85 -13.96
C PRO A 65 9.11 -5.35 -13.79
N ASN A 66 8.26 -5.97 -12.97
CA ASN A 66 8.11 -7.42 -13.01
C ASN A 66 7.17 -7.78 -14.18
N GLU A 67 7.65 -8.65 -15.08
CA GLU A 67 6.92 -9.06 -16.28
C GLU A 67 6.37 -10.49 -16.22
N ASP A 68 6.50 -11.18 -15.08
CA ASP A 68 6.22 -12.62 -14.93
C ASP A 68 4.76 -12.98 -15.28
N LYS A 69 3.83 -12.04 -15.05
CA LYS A 69 2.38 -12.24 -15.22
C LYS A 69 1.77 -11.37 -16.33
N VAL A 70 2.57 -10.75 -17.19
CA VAL A 70 2.05 -9.87 -18.25
C VAL A 70 1.05 -10.62 -19.14
N GLY A 71 -0.10 -9.98 -19.41
CA GLY A 71 -1.22 -10.55 -20.15
C GLY A 71 -2.23 -11.31 -19.28
N GLU A 72 -1.90 -11.62 -18.02
CA GLU A 72 -2.84 -12.26 -17.09
C GLU A 72 -3.94 -11.28 -16.70
N ARG A 73 -5.20 -11.73 -16.82
CA ARG A 73 -6.41 -11.01 -16.39
C ARG A 73 -7.00 -11.69 -15.18
N ILE A 74 -7.15 -10.93 -14.10
CA ILE A 74 -7.60 -11.44 -12.80
C ILE A 74 -8.80 -10.62 -12.34
N ALA A 75 -9.88 -11.31 -11.96
CA ALA A 75 -11.01 -10.71 -11.27
C ALA A 75 -10.70 -10.62 -9.77
N LEU A 76 -10.81 -9.42 -9.21
CA LEU A 76 -10.47 -9.10 -7.82
C LEU A 76 -11.59 -8.24 -7.20
N ASN A 77 -11.52 -8.03 -5.88
CA ASN A 77 -12.42 -7.11 -5.20
C ASN A 77 -11.67 -5.85 -4.78
N LEU A 78 -12.13 -4.68 -5.22
CA LEU A 78 -11.70 -3.38 -4.74
C LEU A 78 -12.22 -3.17 -3.32
N ARG A 79 -11.30 -3.06 -2.36
CA ARG A 79 -11.61 -2.95 -0.92
C ARG A 79 -11.32 -1.56 -0.37
N ASP A 80 -10.33 -0.87 -0.93
CA ASP A 80 -10.10 0.54 -0.64
C ASP A 80 -9.79 1.34 -1.91
N LEU A 81 -10.20 2.60 -1.91
CA LEU A 81 -9.98 3.53 -3.01
C LEU A 81 -9.63 4.92 -2.49
N SER A 82 -8.67 5.56 -3.13
CA SER A 82 -8.27 6.95 -2.92
C SER A 82 -7.98 7.61 -4.25
N THR A 83 -7.77 8.93 -4.24
CA THR A 83 -7.39 9.67 -5.44
C THR A 83 -6.08 9.21 -6.07
N ASN A 84 -5.20 8.57 -5.30
CA ASN A 84 -3.87 8.18 -5.74
C ASN A 84 -3.70 6.68 -5.93
N GLY A 85 -4.62 5.85 -5.47
CA GLY A 85 -4.45 4.41 -5.52
C GLY A 85 -5.55 3.64 -4.82
N ALA A 86 -5.44 2.32 -4.89
CA ALA A 86 -6.44 1.37 -4.46
C ALA A 86 -5.81 0.14 -3.81
N PHE A 87 -6.60 -0.59 -3.04
CA PHE A 87 -6.28 -1.92 -2.56
C PHE A 87 -7.27 -2.93 -3.13
N LEU A 88 -6.73 -3.97 -3.75
CA LEU A 88 -7.47 -5.06 -4.38
C LEU A 88 -7.21 -6.34 -3.61
N ALA A 89 -8.27 -7.02 -3.17
CA ALA A 89 -8.21 -8.29 -2.47
C ALA A 89 -8.36 -9.47 -3.43
N GLY A 90 -7.56 -10.50 -3.21
CA GLY A 90 -7.46 -11.71 -4.03
C GLY A 90 -6.00 -12.10 -4.26
N ASP A 91 -5.75 -12.94 -5.27
CA ASP A 91 -4.42 -13.46 -5.55
C ASP A 91 -3.48 -12.35 -6.03
N PRO A 92 -2.35 -12.11 -5.33
CA PRO A 92 -1.57 -10.92 -5.58
C PRO A 92 -0.63 -11.04 -6.77
N LEU A 93 -0.58 -9.97 -7.57
CA LEU A 93 0.44 -9.78 -8.59
C LEU A 93 1.83 -9.52 -7.96
N PRO A 94 2.93 -9.80 -8.68
CA PRO A 94 4.28 -9.46 -8.26
C PRO A 94 4.45 -7.96 -7.98
N LEU A 95 5.38 -7.62 -7.09
CA LEU A 95 5.79 -6.23 -6.89
C LEU A 95 6.35 -5.65 -8.19
N LEU A 96 6.10 -4.36 -8.40
CA LEU A 96 6.50 -3.61 -9.59
C LEU A 96 5.86 -4.12 -10.89
N SER A 97 4.77 -4.89 -10.80
CA SER A 97 3.91 -5.12 -11.96
C SER A 97 3.21 -3.82 -12.34
N ARG A 98 3.20 -3.49 -13.63
CA ARG A 98 2.34 -2.44 -14.17
C ARG A 98 0.99 -3.05 -14.52
N VAL A 99 -0.10 -2.38 -14.16
CA VAL A 99 -1.44 -2.95 -14.31
C VAL A 99 -2.40 -1.96 -14.96
N ALA A 100 -3.33 -2.49 -15.76
CA ALA A 100 -4.58 -1.84 -16.11
C ALA A 100 -5.68 -2.37 -15.19
N CYS A 101 -6.47 -1.48 -14.58
CA CYS A 101 -7.54 -1.81 -13.67
C CYS A 101 -8.83 -1.18 -14.16
N SER A 102 -9.93 -1.92 -14.13
CA SER A 102 -11.27 -1.40 -14.42
C SER A 102 -12.28 -1.84 -13.37
N PHE A 103 -13.13 -0.91 -12.94
CA PHE A 103 -14.16 -1.13 -11.92
C PHE A 103 -15.26 -0.07 -12.04
N ASP A 104 -16.44 -0.35 -11.53
CA ASP A 104 -17.55 0.60 -11.51
C ASP A 104 -17.56 1.39 -10.20
N LEU A 105 -17.69 2.72 -10.30
CA LEU A 105 -17.87 3.59 -9.15
C LEU A 105 -19.31 4.11 -9.13
N GLU A 106 -20.00 3.87 -8.02
CA GLU A 106 -21.38 4.32 -7.84
C GLU A 106 -21.50 5.84 -8.05
N GLY A 107 -22.51 6.24 -8.83
CA GLY A 107 -22.75 7.65 -9.16
C GLY A 107 -21.80 8.26 -10.19
N PHE A 108 -20.80 7.52 -10.68
CA PHE A 108 -19.89 7.97 -11.76
C PHE A 108 -19.93 7.05 -12.98
N GLY A 109 -19.85 5.73 -12.77
CA GLY A 109 -19.77 4.72 -13.83
C GLY A 109 -18.42 4.02 -13.87
N ARG A 110 -18.09 3.43 -15.02
CA ARG A 110 -16.87 2.64 -15.20
C ARG A 110 -15.62 3.53 -15.18
N ILE A 111 -14.66 3.18 -14.34
CA ILE A 111 -13.34 3.79 -14.27
C ILE A 111 -12.32 2.83 -14.86
N GLU A 112 -11.41 3.38 -15.66
CA GLU A 112 -10.21 2.68 -16.13
C GLU A 112 -8.98 3.43 -15.63
N ALA A 113 -8.05 2.70 -15.02
CA ALA A 113 -6.84 3.28 -14.45
C ALA A 113 -5.62 2.42 -14.77
N LEU A 114 -4.47 3.07 -14.95
CA LEU A 114 -3.17 2.42 -15.01
C LEU A 114 -2.45 2.63 -13.69
N GLY A 115 -1.68 1.65 -13.23
CA GLY A 115 -0.94 1.78 -11.99
C GLY A 115 0.15 0.75 -11.76
N TRP A 116 0.78 0.87 -10.61
CA TRP A 116 1.90 0.06 -10.18
C TRP A 116 1.60 -0.68 -8.88
N VAL A 117 1.90 -1.97 -8.86
CA VAL A 117 1.85 -2.77 -7.64
C VAL A 117 3.06 -2.43 -6.77
N LEU A 118 2.87 -1.62 -5.73
CA LEU A 118 3.98 -1.16 -4.88
C LEU A 118 4.14 -1.98 -3.60
N TRP A 119 3.09 -2.65 -3.17
CA TRP A 119 3.12 -3.57 -2.04
C TRP A 119 2.06 -4.64 -2.23
N ARG A 120 2.29 -5.80 -1.62
CA ARG A 120 1.35 -6.92 -1.61
C ARG A 120 1.31 -7.58 -0.25
N ARG A 121 0.17 -8.15 0.07
CA ARG A 121 -0.05 -9.07 1.18
C ARG A 121 -0.26 -10.45 0.57
N THR A 122 0.72 -11.33 0.74
CA THR A 122 0.72 -12.67 0.11
C THR A 122 -0.34 -13.58 0.69
N ASP A 123 -0.70 -13.38 1.96
CA ASP A 123 -1.63 -14.22 2.69
C ASP A 123 -2.57 -13.38 3.56
N ALA A 124 -3.77 -13.88 3.83
CA ALA A 124 -4.63 -13.25 4.82
C ALA A 124 -3.98 -13.32 6.21
N CYS A 125 -4.13 -12.27 7.00
CA CYS A 125 -3.61 -12.25 8.36
C CYS A 125 -4.53 -11.51 9.31
N THR A 126 -4.32 -11.73 10.60
CA THR A 126 -5.06 -11.06 11.67
C THR A 126 -4.12 -10.14 12.42
N VAL A 127 -4.56 -8.92 12.73
CA VAL A 127 -3.79 -7.96 13.52
C VAL A 127 -4.60 -7.45 14.70
N PRO A 128 -3.98 -7.27 15.88
CA PRO A 128 -4.66 -6.70 17.03
C PRO A 128 -4.94 -5.22 16.82
N ARG A 129 -6.12 -4.76 17.25
CA ARG A 129 -6.52 -3.35 17.30
C ARG A 129 -6.30 -2.77 18.69
N SER A 130 -6.30 -1.45 18.78
CA SER A 130 -6.14 -0.70 20.03
C SER A 130 -7.29 -0.91 21.03
N ASP A 131 -8.47 -1.33 20.56
CA ASP A 131 -9.62 -1.68 21.40
C ASP A 131 -9.58 -3.13 21.90
N GLY A 132 -8.51 -3.88 21.62
CA GLY A 132 -8.36 -5.28 21.96
C GLY A 132 -9.07 -6.25 21.02
N SER A 133 -9.79 -5.75 20.01
CA SER A 133 -10.37 -6.59 18.96
C SER A 133 -9.32 -7.02 17.94
N GLU A 134 -9.63 -8.06 17.17
CA GLU A 134 -8.81 -8.51 16.06
C GLU A 134 -9.37 -8.00 14.72
N ALA A 135 -8.48 -7.60 13.81
CA ALA A 135 -8.82 -7.18 12.46
C ALA A 135 -8.31 -8.20 11.45
N GLU A 136 -9.23 -8.79 10.69
CA GLU A 136 -8.87 -9.61 9.54
C GLU A 136 -8.46 -8.73 8.36
N LEU A 137 -7.31 -9.08 7.77
CA LEU A 137 -6.69 -8.39 6.67
C LEU A 137 -6.56 -9.38 5.51
N PRO A 138 -7.33 -9.23 4.41
CA PRO A 138 -7.35 -10.21 3.33
C PRO A 138 -6.05 -10.16 2.51
N GLN A 139 -5.64 -11.27 1.90
CA GLN A 139 -4.60 -11.26 0.87
C GLN A 139 -4.97 -10.28 -0.27
N GLY A 140 -3.96 -9.72 -0.94
CA GLY A 140 -4.17 -8.76 -2.01
C GLY A 140 -2.98 -7.84 -2.25
N PHE A 141 -3.19 -6.74 -2.96
CA PHE A 141 -2.13 -5.80 -3.28
C PHE A 141 -2.62 -4.36 -3.45
N GLY A 142 -1.71 -3.43 -3.18
CA GLY A 142 -1.95 -2.01 -3.36
C GLY A 142 -1.42 -1.52 -4.70
N VAL A 143 -2.27 -0.78 -5.42
CA VAL A 143 -1.94 -0.13 -6.68
C VAL A 143 -1.80 1.37 -6.45
N LEU A 144 -0.70 1.94 -6.89
CA LEU A 144 -0.54 3.39 -7.07
C LEU A 144 -0.93 3.75 -8.50
N PHE A 145 -1.86 4.68 -8.68
CA PHE A 145 -2.28 5.11 -10.01
C PHE A 145 -1.17 5.93 -10.69
N GLU A 146 -0.74 5.45 -11.85
CA GLU A 146 0.08 6.16 -12.82
C GLU A 146 -0.80 7.11 -13.65
N ALA A 147 -1.95 6.61 -14.10
CA ALA A 147 -2.91 7.37 -14.89
C ALA A 147 -4.34 6.98 -14.52
N ILE A 148 -5.21 7.99 -14.43
CA ILE A 148 -6.65 7.84 -14.21
C ILE A 148 -7.33 9.07 -14.83
N PRO A 149 -8.54 8.94 -15.43
CA PRO A 149 -9.30 10.08 -15.94
C PRO A 149 -9.47 11.17 -14.88
N LEU A 150 -9.38 12.44 -15.30
CA LEU A 150 -9.43 13.58 -14.39
C LEU A 150 -10.78 13.70 -13.69
N ASP A 151 -11.86 13.49 -14.43
CA ASP A 151 -13.23 13.43 -13.93
C ASP A 151 -13.42 12.30 -12.89
N ALA A 152 -12.88 11.11 -13.16
CA ALA A 152 -12.87 10.01 -12.20
C ALA A 152 -12.11 10.39 -10.92
N ARG A 153 -10.94 11.03 -11.04
CA ARG A 153 -10.16 11.52 -9.89
C ARG A 153 -10.94 12.54 -9.06
N LEU A 154 -11.67 13.46 -9.70
CA LEU A 154 -12.52 14.44 -9.04
C LEU A 154 -13.73 13.79 -8.36
N ALA A 155 -14.35 12.80 -9.00
CA ALA A 155 -15.45 12.03 -8.42
C ALA A 155 -15.00 11.28 -7.16
N ILE A 156 -13.87 10.58 -7.23
CA ILE A 156 -13.27 9.90 -6.07
C ILE A 156 -12.97 10.92 -4.97
N HIS A 157 -12.35 12.06 -5.30
CA HIS A 157 -12.04 13.10 -4.31
C HIS A 157 -13.30 13.56 -3.57
N ARG A 158 -14.38 13.87 -4.29
CA ARG A 158 -15.66 14.30 -3.68
C ARG A 158 -16.24 13.25 -2.77
N LEU A 159 -16.29 11.99 -3.21
CA LEU A 159 -16.79 10.88 -2.39
C LEU A 159 -15.96 10.70 -1.12
N VAL A 160 -14.64 10.71 -1.26
CA VAL A 160 -13.69 10.60 -0.13
C VAL A 160 -13.90 11.73 0.88
N SER A 161 -14.03 12.99 0.42
CA SER A 161 -14.29 14.14 1.28
C SER A 161 -15.64 14.02 2.00
N ASN A 162 -16.72 13.71 1.28
CA ASN A 162 -18.05 13.57 1.88
C ASN A 162 -18.12 12.45 2.92
N ALA A 163 -17.44 11.32 2.67
CA ALA A 163 -17.38 10.20 3.62
C ALA A 163 -16.59 10.54 4.89
N SER A 164 -15.70 11.53 4.84
CA SER A 164 -14.98 12.04 6.02
C SER A 164 -15.80 13.05 6.82
N GLU A 165 -16.63 13.85 6.17
CA GLU A 165 -17.48 14.87 6.82
C GLU A 165 -18.67 14.24 7.55
N GLY A 166 -19.25 13.15 7.02
CA GLY A 166 -20.36 12.43 7.66
C GLY A 166 -19.99 11.56 8.87
N LYS A 167 -18.75 11.62 9.36
CA LYS A 167 -18.26 10.89 10.54
C LYS A 167 -18.06 11.79 11.78
N ASN A 168 -18.53 13.03 11.75
CA ASN A 168 -18.56 13.95 12.89
C ASN A 168 -19.93 14.03 13.53
#